data_AF-A0A2I0JMW4-F1
#
_entry.id   AF-A0A2I0JMW4-F1
#
_cell.length_a   1.000
_cell.length_b   1.000
_cell.length_c   1.000
_cell.angle_alpha   90.00
_cell.angle_beta   90.00
_cell.angle_gamma   90.00
#
_symmetry.space_group_name_H-M   'P 1'
#
loop_
_entity.id
_entity.type
_entity.pdbx_description
1 polymer ?
#
loop_
_entity_poly.entity_id
_entity_poly.type
_entity_poly.pdbx_seq_one_letter_code
_entity_poly.pdbx_strand_id
1 'polypeptide(L)'
;MKEEHKLFLVRALIPLHKPKPIAVYHQQLSYCITQFVEKDYKLADTVIRGLIKYWPVTNCQKEVLFLGELEEVLEATQAAEFQRCMVPLFRQIARCLNSPHFQVAERSLFLWNNEHIVSLIAQNRTVILPIIFEALERNIESHWNPAVHGLTVNVRKMFMEMDTELFEECQRQYEEKQAKAKEVEEQRELTWKRLADAAAQSGGGDDMITV
;
A
#
# COMPACT_ATOMS: atom_id res chain seq x y z
N MET A 1 18.12 17.02 -18.60
CA MET A 1 17.48 16.22 -19.69
C MET A 1 16.71 17.14 -20.64
N LYS A 2 16.66 16.83 -21.94
CA LYS A 2 15.81 17.55 -22.92
C LYS A 2 14.32 17.21 -22.70
N GLU A 3 13.44 18.14 -23.07
CA GLU A 3 11.99 17.98 -22.87
C GLU A 3 11.41 16.79 -23.64
N GLU A 4 11.88 16.55 -24.87
CA GLU A 4 11.47 15.40 -25.69
C GLU A 4 11.72 14.05 -25.00
N HIS A 5 12.82 13.94 -24.23
CA HIS A 5 13.12 12.72 -23.48
C HIS A 5 12.19 12.55 -22.28
N LYS A 6 11.80 13.65 -21.61
CA LYS A 6 10.83 13.61 -20.51
C LYS A 6 9.45 13.21 -21.02
N LEU A 7 9.05 13.75 -22.17
CA LEU A 7 7.81 13.35 -22.83
C LEU A 7 7.84 11.87 -23.25
N PHE A 8 8.97 11.38 -23.75
CA PHE A 8 9.14 9.96 -24.07
C PHE A 8 8.97 9.06 -22.84
N LEU A 9 9.60 9.41 -21.71
CA LEU A 9 9.42 8.70 -20.43
C LEU A 9 7.94 8.63 -20.04
N VAL A 10 7.26 9.78 -20.02
CA VAL A 10 5.88 9.89 -19.52
C VAL A 10 4.86 9.29 -20.48
N ARG A 11 5.05 9.41 -21.79
CA ARG A 11 4.06 9.02 -22.81
C ARG A 11 4.31 7.65 -23.40
N ALA A 12 5.53 7.13 -23.34
CA ALA A 12 5.87 5.82 -23.90
C ALA A 12 6.31 4.84 -22.80
N LEU A 13 7.39 5.11 -22.08
CA LEU A 13 7.98 4.13 -21.15
C LEU A 13 7.07 3.80 -19.97
N ILE A 14 6.55 4.79 -19.24
CA ILE A 14 5.65 4.52 -18.11
C ILE A 14 4.38 3.76 -18.57
N PRO A 15 3.70 4.12 -19.68
CA PRO A 15 2.57 3.35 -20.19
C PRO A 15 2.88 1.92 -20.65
N LEU A 16 4.14 1.56 -20.97
CA LEU A 16 4.53 0.18 -21.29
C LEU A 16 4.41 -0.79 -20.10
N HIS A 17 4.13 -0.29 -18.90
CA HIS A 17 3.78 -1.10 -17.75
C HIS A 17 2.34 -1.63 -17.80
N LYS A 18 1.46 -1.11 -18.67
CA LYS A 18 0.05 -1.52 -18.73
C LYS A 18 -0.19 -2.92 -19.30
N PRO A 19 0.45 -3.35 -20.42
CA PRO A 19 0.14 -4.62 -21.05
C PRO A 19 0.31 -5.82 -20.12
N LYS A 20 -0.46 -6.89 -20.39
CA LYS A 20 -0.37 -8.15 -19.63
C LYS A 20 0.97 -8.90 -19.79
N PRO A 21 1.58 -9.01 -20.99
CA PRO A 21 2.81 -9.78 -21.18
C PRO A 21 4.09 -9.01 -20.78
N ILE A 22 4.01 -8.14 -19.77
CA ILE A 22 5.13 -7.30 -19.32
C ILE A 22 6.36 -8.12 -18.91
N ALA A 23 6.16 -9.33 -18.37
CA ALA A 23 7.25 -10.20 -17.94
C ALA A 23 8.29 -10.49 -19.04
N VAL A 24 7.91 -10.41 -20.32
CA VAL A 24 8.82 -10.63 -21.48
C VAL A 24 9.86 -9.53 -21.62
N TYR A 25 9.55 -8.30 -21.21
CA TYR A 25 10.39 -7.11 -21.43
C TYR A 25 10.62 -6.27 -20.16
N HIS A 26 10.11 -6.73 -19.01
CA HIS A 26 10.12 -5.96 -17.76
C HIS A 26 11.53 -5.56 -17.35
N GLN A 27 12.49 -6.48 -17.42
CA GLN A 27 13.87 -6.20 -17.00
C GLN A 27 14.49 -5.06 -17.81
N GLN A 28 14.27 -5.05 -19.13
CA GLN A 28 14.79 -4.00 -20.01
C GLN A 28 14.05 -2.69 -19.76
N LEU A 29 12.74 -2.74 -19.50
CA LEU A 29 11.95 -1.56 -19.17
C LEU A 29 12.37 -0.94 -17.83
N SER A 30 12.50 -1.74 -16.77
CA SER A 30 13.00 -1.32 -15.44
C SER A 30 14.35 -0.65 -15.57
N TYR A 31 15.29 -1.29 -16.28
CA TYR A 31 16.60 -0.70 -16.55
C TYR A 31 16.49 0.68 -17.22
N CYS A 32 15.67 0.82 -18.28
CA CYS A 32 15.45 2.12 -18.90
C CYS A 32 14.88 3.15 -17.91
N ILE A 33 13.85 2.78 -17.13
CA ILE A 33 13.24 3.69 -16.14
C ILE A 33 14.27 4.15 -15.11
N THR A 34 15.04 3.24 -14.52
CA THR A 34 16.08 3.55 -13.54
C THR A 34 17.15 4.46 -14.13
N GLN A 35 17.60 4.22 -15.37
CA GLN A 35 18.56 5.10 -16.06
C GLN A 35 18.03 6.53 -16.28
N PHE A 36 16.72 6.71 -16.48
CA PHE A 36 16.13 8.04 -16.55
C PHE A 36 16.20 8.76 -15.21
N VAL A 37 15.93 8.06 -14.11
CA VAL A 37 15.96 8.63 -12.75
C VAL A 37 17.40 8.93 -12.32
N GLU A 38 18.36 8.04 -12.56
CA GLU A 38 19.78 8.29 -12.27
C GLU A 38 20.31 9.53 -13.01
N LYS A 39 19.88 9.71 -14.26
CA LYS A 39 20.31 10.86 -15.09
C LYS A 39 19.67 12.18 -14.66
N ASP A 40 18.46 12.16 -14.13
CA ASP A 40 17.73 13.33 -13.66
C ASP A 40 16.80 12.92 -12.51
N TYR A 41 17.31 12.99 -11.27
CA TYR A 41 16.64 12.50 -10.07
C TYR A 41 15.24 13.11 -9.87
N LYS A 42 14.98 14.29 -10.43
CA LYS A 42 13.68 14.99 -10.39
C LYS A 42 12.55 14.21 -11.07
N LEU A 43 12.90 13.18 -11.85
CA LEU A 43 11.95 12.29 -12.50
C LEU A 43 11.40 11.20 -11.59
N ALA A 44 12.01 10.96 -10.42
CA ALA A 44 11.58 9.92 -9.46
C ALA A 44 10.09 10.05 -9.08
N ASP A 45 9.64 11.23 -8.65
CA ASP A 45 8.22 11.49 -8.30
C ASP A 45 7.28 11.15 -9.46
N THR A 46 7.68 11.50 -10.70
CA THR A 46 6.89 11.23 -11.91
C THR A 46 6.80 9.74 -12.20
N VAL A 47 7.92 9.02 -12.09
CA VAL A 47 8.00 7.56 -12.30
C VAL A 47 7.18 6.83 -11.24
N ILE A 48 7.41 7.10 -9.95
CA ILE A 48 6.72 6.43 -8.84
C ILE A 48 5.21 6.62 -8.96
N ARG A 49 4.75 7.85 -9.22
CA ARG A 49 3.32 8.12 -9.47
C ARG A 49 2.78 7.41 -10.71
N GLY A 50 3.61 7.27 -11.74
CA GLY A 50 3.30 6.51 -12.94
C GLY A 50 3.09 5.02 -12.66
N LEU A 51 3.98 4.40 -11.89
CA LEU A 51 3.86 3.01 -11.45
C LEU A 51 2.62 2.80 -10.58
N ILE A 52 2.38 3.67 -9.59
CA ILE A 52 1.17 3.62 -8.74
C ILE A 52 -0.10 3.75 -9.59
N LYS A 53 -0.11 4.62 -10.61
CA LYS A 53 -1.26 4.78 -11.51
C LYS A 53 -1.60 3.49 -12.28
N TYR A 54 -0.60 2.67 -12.58
CA TYR A 54 -0.77 1.41 -13.32
C TYR A 54 -0.59 0.17 -12.46
N TRP A 55 -0.69 0.33 -11.13
CA TRP A 55 -0.48 -0.74 -10.18
C TRP A 55 -1.41 -1.93 -10.46
N PRO A 56 -0.89 -3.16 -10.61
CA PRO A 56 -1.70 -4.33 -10.88
C PRO A 56 -2.56 -4.70 -9.66
N VAL A 57 -3.86 -4.91 -9.86
CA VAL A 57 -4.78 -5.34 -8.78
C VAL A 57 -5.29 -6.77 -8.96
N THR A 58 -5.11 -7.37 -10.14
CA THR A 58 -5.59 -8.72 -10.46
C THR A 58 -4.48 -9.68 -10.93
N ASN A 59 -3.21 -9.26 -10.88
CA ASN A 59 -2.08 -10.07 -11.35
C ASN A 59 -0.91 -9.95 -10.36
N CYS A 60 -0.83 -10.91 -9.45
CA CYS A 60 0.14 -10.94 -8.35
C CYS A 60 1.59 -11.03 -8.86
N GLN A 61 1.85 -11.79 -9.93
CA GLN A 61 3.20 -11.86 -10.52
C GLN A 61 3.65 -10.49 -11.04
N LYS A 62 2.74 -9.77 -11.70
CA LYS A 62 3.00 -8.42 -12.16
C LYS A 62 3.19 -7.43 -11.02
N GLU A 63 2.43 -7.58 -9.94
CA GLU A 63 2.59 -6.78 -8.73
C GLU A 63 3.98 -6.99 -8.09
N VAL A 64 4.48 -8.23 -8.04
CA VAL A 64 5.85 -8.54 -7.60
C VAL A 64 6.90 -7.88 -8.50
N LEU A 65 6.70 -7.86 -9.82
CA LEU A 65 7.58 -7.14 -10.75
C LEU A 65 7.61 -5.63 -10.46
N PHE A 66 6.44 -5.02 -10.25
CA PHE A 66 6.33 -3.60 -9.90
C PHE A 66 7.00 -3.26 -8.58
N LEU A 67 6.89 -4.13 -7.56
CA LEU A 67 7.59 -3.94 -6.29
C LEU A 67 9.11 -4.00 -6.47
N GLY A 68 9.60 -4.85 -7.39
CA GLY A 68 11.02 -4.93 -7.72
C GLY A 68 11.54 -3.65 -8.40
N GLU A 69 10.85 -3.20 -9.44
CA GLU A 69 11.21 -1.94 -10.12
C GLU A 69 11.09 -0.73 -9.16
N LEU A 70 10.07 -0.72 -8.31
CA LEU A 70 9.89 0.34 -7.32
C LEU A 70 11.07 0.42 -6.35
N GLU A 71 11.63 -0.71 -5.91
CA GLU A 71 12.84 -0.72 -5.08
C GLU A 71 14.03 -0.10 -5.81
N GLU A 72 14.28 -0.50 -7.06
CA GLU A 72 15.36 0.06 -7.89
C GLU A 72 15.21 1.58 -8.08
N VAL A 73 13.98 2.06 -8.32
CA VAL A 73 13.71 3.49 -8.47
C VAL A 73 13.90 4.22 -7.15
N LEU A 74 13.48 3.65 -6.02
CA LEU A 74 13.66 4.25 -4.69
C LEU A 74 15.15 4.31 -4.29
N GLU A 75 15.97 3.33 -4.68
CA GLU A 75 17.43 3.34 -4.49
C GLU A 75 18.07 4.58 -5.14
N ALA A 76 17.62 4.96 -6.34
CA ALA A 76 18.09 6.15 -7.05
C ALA A 76 17.39 7.46 -6.59
N THR A 77 16.42 7.41 -5.69
CA THR A 77 15.59 8.56 -5.31
C THR A 77 16.23 9.39 -4.19
N GLN A 78 16.27 10.71 -4.37
CA GLN A 78 16.72 11.65 -3.33
C GLN A 78 15.58 12.05 -2.38
N ALA A 79 15.93 12.43 -1.14
CA ALA A 79 14.97 12.78 -0.09
C ALA A 79 13.91 13.82 -0.52
N ALA A 80 14.30 14.85 -1.26
CA ALA A 80 13.38 15.90 -1.73
C ALA A 80 12.29 15.36 -2.67
N GLU A 81 12.65 14.42 -3.56
CA GLU A 81 11.68 13.82 -4.49
C GLU A 81 10.84 12.76 -3.81
N PHE A 82 11.42 11.99 -2.88
CA PHE A 82 10.70 11.03 -2.06
C PHE A 82 9.56 11.69 -1.28
N GLN A 83 9.80 12.85 -0.65
CA GLN A 83 8.79 13.61 0.09
C GLN A 83 7.58 14.00 -0.76
N ARG A 84 7.77 14.19 -2.08
CA ARG A 84 6.69 14.54 -3.00
C ARG A 84 5.76 13.37 -3.26
N CYS A 85 6.23 12.13 -3.19
CA CYS A 85 5.44 10.93 -3.49
C CYS A 85 5.22 9.96 -2.32
N MET A 86 5.84 10.17 -1.16
CA MET A 86 5.81 9.21 -0.04
C MET A 86 4.39 8.86 0.42
N VAL A 87 3.46 9.82 0.47
CA VAL A 87 2.10 9.57 0.95
C VAL A 87 1.33 8.60 0.04
N PRO A 88 1.18 8.85 -1.28
CA PRO A 88 0.52 7.88 -2.17
C PRO A 88 1.31 6.56 -2.28
N LEU A 89 2.64 6.62 -2.22
CA LEU A 89 3.50 5.43 -2.23
C LEU A 89 3.21 4.50 -1.04
N PHE A 90 3.27 5.01 0.19
CA PHE A 90 3.10 4.19 1.39
C PHE A 90 1.66 3.73 1.59
N ARG A 91 0.66 4.44 1.03
CA ARG A 91 -0.70 3.91 0.93
C ARG A 91 -0.78 2.69 0.02
N GLN A 92 -0.02 2.65 -1.07
CA GLN A 92 0.03 1.49 -1.93
C GLN A 92 0.81 0.34 -1.27
N ILE A 93 1.96 0.64 -0.64
CA ILE A 93 2.72 -0.35 0.14
C ILE A 93 1.85 -0.96 1.24
N ALA A 94 1.10 -0.15 2.01
CA ALA A 94 0.17 -0.65 3.04
C ALA A 94 -0.82 -1.68 2.50
N ARG A 95 -1.34 -1.48 1.28
CA ARG A 95 -2.23 -2.46 0.63
C ARG A 95 -1.48 -3.75 0.28
N CYS A 96 -0.26 -3.65 -0.23
CA CYS A 96 0.55 -4.81 -0.56
C CYS A 96 0.97 -5.60 0.68
N LEU A 97 1.24 -4.92 1.82
CA LEU A 97 1.49 -5.56 3.12
C LEU A 97 0.29 -6.40 3.58
N ASN A 98 -0.94 -5.98 3.31
CA ASN A 98 -2.14 -6.76 3.61
C ASN A 98 -2.60 -7.68 2.48
N SER A 99 -1.79 -7.87 1.44
CA SER A 99 -2.12 -8.80 0.36
C SER A 99 -2.21 -10.23 0.91
N PRO A 100 -3.26 -11.01 0.58
CA PRO A 100 -3.33 -12.42 0.96
C PRO A 100 -2.32 -13.27 0.18
N HIS A 101 -1.76 -12.75 -0.91
CA HIS A 101 -0.77 -13.45 -1.71
C HIS A 101 0.63 -13.26 -1.11
N PHE A 102 1.19 -14.32 -0.51
CA PHE A 102 2.40 -14.22 0.29
C PHE A 102 3.58 -13.58 -0.45
N GLN A 103 3.80 -13.87 -1.74
CA GLN A 103 4.93 -13.28 -2.49
C GLN A 103 4.82 -11.75 -2.63
N VAL A 104 3.59 -11.21 -2.66
CA VAL A 104 3.38 -9.76 -2.74
C VAL A 104 3.68 -9.11 -1.40
N ALA A 105 3.14 -9.68 -0.31
CA ALA A 105 3.38 -9.18 1.05
C ALA A 105 4.87 -9.28 1.44
N GLU A 106 5.50 -10.44 1.20
CA GLU A 106 6.93 -10.66 1.43
C GLU A 106 7.80 -9.69 0.63
N ARG A 107 7.57 -9.56 -0.68
CA ARG A 107 8.35 -8.64 -1.53
C ARG A 107 8.23 -7.19 -1.09
N SER A 108 7.07 -6.80 -0.55
CA SER A 108 6.82 -5.46 0.00
C SER A 108 7.56 -5.25 1.32
N LEU A 109 7.59 -6.25 2.21
CA LEU A 109 8.32 -6.19 3.47
C LEU A 109 9.84 -6.11 3.27
N PHE A 110 10.36 -6.72 2.21
CA PHE A 110 11.79 -6.64 1.87
C PHE A 110 12.28 -5.23 1.51
N LEU A 111 11.39 -4.25 1.25
CA LEU A 111 11.80 -2.85 1.12
C LEU A 111 12.52 -2.33 2.37
N TRP A 112 12.23 -2.88 3.55
CA TRP A 112 12.91 -2.52 4.80
C TRP A 112 14.29 -3.18 5.00
N ASN A 113 14.73 -4.06 4.07
CA ASN A 113 16.09 -4.58 4.10
C ASN A 113 17.08 -3.67 3.36
N ASN A 114 16.57 -2.67 2.63
CA ASN A 114 17.36 -1.74 1.86
C ASN A 114 17.69 -0.50 2.72
N GLU A 115 18.99 -0.28 3.00
CA GLU A 115 19.45 0.78 3.90
C GLU A 115 19.07 2.19 3.44
N HIS A 116 19.11 2.45 2.13
CA HIS A 116 18.75 3.75 1.58
C HIS A 116 17.24 4.03 1.75
N ILE A 117 16.40 3.04 1.44
CA ILE A 117 14.95 3.15 1.64
C ILE A 117 14.62 3.32 3.13
N VAL A 118 15.26 2.56 4.02
CA VAL A 118 15.10 2.70 5.47
C VAL A 118 15.50 4.11 5.93
N SER A 119 16.58 4.68 5.40
CA SER A 119 16.99 6.05 5.69
C SER A 119 15.94 7.09 5.24
N LEU A 120 15.38 6.94 4.04
CA LEU A 120 14.29 7.79 3.55
C LEU A 120 13.04 7.68 4.45
N ILE A 121 12.70 6.47 4.89
CA ILE A 121 11.61 6.22 5.84
C ILE A 121 11.88 6.90 7.17
N ALA A 122 13.08 6.74 7.74
CA ALA A 122 13.43 7.27 9.05
C ALA A 122 13.37 8.81 9.11
N GLN A 123 13.77 9.48 8.04
CA GLN A 123 13.68 10.93 7.89
C GLN A 123 12.24 11.45 7.81
N ASN A 124 11.27 10.60 7.42
CA ASN A 124 9.88 10.96 7.17
C ASN A 124 8.88 10.13 8.01
N ARG A 125 9.36 9.50 9.08
CA ARG A 125 8.61 8.52 9.89
C ARG A 125 7.33 9.08 10.50
N THR A 126 7.30 10.37 10.84
CA THR A 126 6.12 11.07 11.39
C THR A 126 4.94 11.08 10.42
N VAL A 127 5.19 10.93 9.12
CA VAL A 127 4.15 10.79 8.09
C VAL A 127 3.94 9.34 7.70
N ILE A 128 5.01 8.56 7.59
CA ILE A 128 4.96 7.19 7.07
C ILE A 128 4.37 6.22 8.07
N LEU A 129 4.81 6.24 9.33
CA LEU A 129 4.37 5.27 10.34
C LEU A 129 2.85 5.30 10.53
N PRO A 130 2.17 6.45 10.70
CA PRO A 130 0.71 6.48 10.80
C PRO A 130 -0.02 5.89 9.59
N ILE A 131 0.56 5.91 8.38
CA ILE A 131 -0.06 5.38 7.16
C ILE A 131 -0.05 3.85 7.15
N ILE A 132 1.05 3.24 7.61
CA ILE A 132 1.26 1.79 7.52
C ILE A 132 0.95 1.05 8.83
N PHE A 133 0.81 1.76 9.95
CA PHE A 133 0.65 1.15 11.27
C PHE A 133 -0.49 0.13 11.30
N GLU A 134 -1.69 0.53 10.86
CA GLU A 134 -2.85 -0.36 10.78
C GLU A 134 -2.58 -1.57 9.85
N ALA A 135 -1.84 -1.39 8.77
CA ALA A 135 -1.50 -2.51 7.88
C ALA A 135 -0.55 -3.51 8.57
N LEU A 136 0.40 -3.04 9.37
CA LEU A 136 1.29 -3.92 10.14
C LEU A 136 0.50 -4.71 11.20
N GLU A 137 -0.33 -4.03 12.00
CA GLU A 137 -1.14 -4.69 13.04
C GLU A 137 -2.09 -5.73 12.43
N ARG A 138 -2.84 -5.36 11.38
CA ARG A 138 -3.75 -6.30 10.70
C ARG A 138 -3.04 -7.50 10.10
N ASN A 139 -1.84 -7.32 9.54
CA ASN A 139 -1.07 -8.43 9.01
C ASN A 139 -0.62 -9.37 10.14
N ILE A 140 -0.12 -8.84 11.26
CA ILE A 140 0.26 -9.63 12.44
C ILE A 140 -0.93 -10.42 12.99
N GLU A 141 -2.11 -9.79 13.07
CA GLU A 141 -3.31 -10.44 13.58
C GLU A 141 -3.84 -11.57 12.69
N SER A 142 -3.68 -11.48 11.36
CA SER A 142 -4.49 -12.27 10.43
C SER A 142 -3.76 -12.91 9.23
N HIS A 143 -2.48 -12.61 9.01
CA HIS A 143 -1.78 -13.16 7.84
C HIS A 143 -1.46 -14.65 8.03
N TRP A 144 -1.90 -15.49 7.10
CA TRP A 144 -1.82 -16.94 7.21
C TRP A 144 -0.40 -17.52 7.09
N ASN A 145 0.51 -16.80 6.42
CA ASN A 145 1.87 -17.26 6.16
C ASN A 145 2.83 -16.88 7.32
N PRO A 146 3.51 -17.85 7.97
CA PRO A 146 4.40 -17.57 9.11
C PRO A 146 5.63 -16.74 8.78
N ALA A 147 6.19 -16.86 7.56
CA ALA A 147 7.36 -16.07 7.16
C ALA A 147 7.00 -14.59 6.99
N VAL A 148 5.86 -14.30 6.35
CA VAL A 148 5.32 -12.94 6.24
C VAL A 148 5.02 -12.35 7.61
N HIS A 149 4.44 -13.14 8.52
CA HIS A 149 4.21 -12.71 9.90
C HIS A 149 5.54 -12.32 10.59
N GLY A 150 6.57 -13.18 10.51
CA GLY A 150 7.89 -12.89 11.07
C GLY A 150 8.52 -11.61 10.51
N LEU A 151 8.45 -11.41 9.19
CA LEU A 151 8.91 -10.18 8.53
C LEU A 151 8.14 -8.94 8.99
N THR A 152 6.81 -9.06 9.17
CA THR A 152 5.97 -7.95 9.64
C THR A 152 6.31 -7.56 11.07
N VAL A 153 6.52 -8.54 11.96
CA VAL A 153 6.98 -8.30 13.34
C VAL A 153 8.34 -7.58 13.35
N ASN A 154 9.26 -7.97 12.47
CA ASN A 154 10.56 -7.29 12.35
C ASN A 154 10.39 -5.83 11.92
N VAL A 155 9.55 -5.56 10.91
CA VAL A 155 9.26 -4.18 10.47
C VAL A 155 8.60 -3.35 11.56
N ARG A 156 7.61 -3.90 12.26
CA ARG A 156 6.97 -3.25 13.41
C ARG A 156 8.00 -2.90 14.50
N LYS A 157 8.89 -3.84 14.83
CA LYS A 157 9.95 -3.64 15.81
C LYS A 157 10.92 -2.53 15.39
N MET A 158 11.32 -2.48 14.11
CA MET A 158 12.17 -1.39 13.59
C MET A 158 11.54 -0.01 13.81
N PHE A 159 10.22 0.14 13.61
CA PHE A 159 9.55 1.41 13.89
C PHE A 159 9.48 1.76 15.38
N MET A 160 9.25 0.77 16.25
CA MET A 160 9.26 0.98 17.69
C MET A 160 10.64 1.42 18.21
N GLU A 161 11.72 0.82 17.70
CA GLU A 161 13.10 1.18 18.03
C GLU A 161 13.50 2.55 17.45
N MET A 162 12.93 2.92 16.30
CA MET A 162 13.22 4.17 15.62
C MET A 162 12.61 5.39 16.33
N ASP A 163 11.38 5.26 16.85
CA ASP A 163 10.68 6.35 17.53
C ASP A 163 9.58 5.79 18.45
N THR A 164 9.93 5.52 19.70
CA THR A 164 9.01 4.89 20.66
C THR A 164 7.80 5.77 20.97
N GLU A 165 7.97 7.09 21.12
CA GLU A 165 6.88 8.01 21.42
C GLU A 165 5.86 8.07 20.28
N LEU A 166 6.33 8.19 19.03
CA LEU A 166 5.47 8.17 17.86
C LEU A 166 4.76 6.82 17.70
N PHE A 167 5.46 5.71 17.97
CA PHE A 167 4.90 4.37 17.91
C PHE A 167 3.75 4.20 18.90
N GLU A 168 3.96 4.58 20.16
CA GLU A 168 2.93 4.53 21.21
C GLU A 168 1.72 5.41 20.88
N GLU A 169 1.94 6.58 20.27
CA GLU A 169 0.85 7.44 19.80
C GLU A 169 0.04 6.77 18.69
N CYS A 170 0.69 6.17 17.69
CA CYS A 170 0.00 5.42 16.64
C CYS A 170 -0.79 4.24 17.22
N GLN A 171 -0.23 3.55 18.22
CA GLN A 171 -0.91 2.46 18.90
C GLN A 171 -2.17 2.92 19.61
N ARG A 172 -2.12 4.01 20.40
CA ARG A 172 -3.31 4.58 21.05
C ARG A 172 -4.39 4.98 20.04
N GLN A 173 -4.00 5.66 18.96
CA GLN A 173 -4.94 6.05 17.90
C GLN A 173 -5.60 4.84 17.22
N TYR A 174 -4.83 3.78 17.01
CA TYR A 174 -5.35 2.53 16.44
C TYR A 174 -6.36 1.84 17.38
N GLU A 175 -6.04 1.74 18.67
CA GLU A 175 -6.92 1.17 19.69
C GLU A 175 -8.24 1.95 19.81
N GLU A 176 -8.16 3.29 19.84
CA GLU A 176 -9.36 4.15 19.81
C GLU A 176 -10.20 3.94 18.55
N LYS A 177 -9.55 3.83 17.39
CA LYS A 177 -10.24 3.59 16.12
C LYS A 177 -10.96 2.24 16.12
N GLN A 178 -10.32 1.20 16.66
CA GLN A 178 -10.92 -0.13 16.79
C GLN A 178 -12.12 -0.11 17.75
N ALA A 179 -12.00 0.55 18.90
CA ALA A 179 -13.10 0.68 19.86
C ALA A 179 -14.31 1.41 19.23
N LYS A 180 -14.07 2.54 18.54
CA LYS A 180 -15.12 3.29 17.83
C LYS A 180 -15.75 2.47 16.70
N ALA A 181 -14.96 1.72 15.94
CA ALA A 181 -15.47 0.87 14.86
C ALA A 181 -16.39 -0.24 15.40
N LYS A 182 -16.02 -0.85 16.54
CA LYS A 182 -16.86 -1.84 17.23
C LYS A 182 -18.17 -1.26 17.72
N GLU A 183 -18.14 -0.07 18.35
CA GLU A 183 -19.36 0.62 18.81
C GLU A 183 -20.30 0.92 17.62
N VAL A 184 -19.77 1.40 16.50
CA VAL A 184 -20.57 1.67 15.29
C VAL A 184 -21.21 0.40 14.74
N GLU A 185 -20.50 -0.74 14.72
CA GLU A 185 -21.05 -2.01 14.25
C GLU A 185 -22.16 -2.52 15.20
N GLU A 186 -21.99 -2.42 16.52
CA GLU A 186 -23.03 -2.78 17.50
C GLU A 186 -24.30 -1.92 17.32
N GLN A 187 -24.15 -0.61 17.07
CA GLN A 187 -25.29 0.28 16.78
C GLN A 187 -25.97 -0.09 15.45
N ARG A 188 -25.17 -0.47 14.44
CA ARG A 188 -25.68 -0.92 13.16
C ARG A 188 -26.49 -2.20 13.32
N GLU A 189 -25.98 -3.20 14.04
CA GLU A 189 -26.70 -4.45 14.33
C GLU A 189 -28.02 -4.22 15.06
N LEU A 190 -28.03 -3.36 16.09
CA LEU A 190 -29.25 -2.97 16.81
C LEU A 190 -30.28 -2.30 15.89
N THR A 191 -29.83 -1.43 14.99
CA THR A 191 -30.69 -0.76 14.02
C THR A 191 -31.30 -1.76 13.04
N TRP A 192 -30.49 -2.69 12.51
CA TRP A 192 -30.98 -3.77 11.63
C TRP A 192 -31.98 -4.68 12.33
N LYS A 193 -31.73 -5.01 13.61
CA LYS A 193 -32.67 -5.82 14.40
C LYS A 193 -34.02 -5.13 14.58
N ARG A 194 -34.03 -3.84 14.93
CA ARG A 194 -35.27 -3.06 15.04
C ARG A 194 -36.04 -2.98 13.71
N LEU A 195 -35.33 -2.82 12.60
CA LEU A 195 -35.94 -2.82 11.27
C LEU A 195 -36.56 -4.18 10.93
N ALA A 196 -35.85 -5.28 11.22
CA ALA A 196 -36.36 -6.63 11.00
C ALA A 196 -37.61 -6.91 11.85
N ASP A 197 -37.59 -6.53 13.14
CA ASP A 197 -38.72 -6.68 14.05
C ASP A 197 -39.94 -5.86 13.57
N ALA A 198 -39.73 -4.63 13.12
CA ALA A 198 -40.80 -3.77 12.58
C ALA A 198 -41.37 -4.32 11.25
N ALA A 199 -40.54 -4.87 10.37
CA ALA A 199 -40.97 -5.53 9.14
C ALA A 199 -41.80 -6.79 9.43
N ALA A 200 -41.39 -7.60 10.43
CA ALA A 200 -42.14 -8.79 10.84
C ALA A 200 -43.51 -8.45 11.44
N GLN A 201 -43.62 -7.31 12.15
CA GLN A 201 -44.89 -6.84 12.71
C GLN A 201 -45.83 -6.21 11.67
N SER A 202 -45.29 -5.60 10.61
CA SER A 202 -46.07 -4.99 9.52
C SER A 202 -46.46 -5.96 8.41
N GLY A 203 -45.78 -7.11 8.29
CA GLY A 203 -46.17 -8.20 7.39
C GLY A 203 -47.41 -9.00 7.82
N GLY A 204 -48.09 -8.59 8.90
CA GLY A 204 -49.31 -9.21 9.44
C GLY A 204 -50.63 -8.66 8.87
N GLY A 205 -50.60 -7.66 7.99
CA GLY A 205 -51.82 -7.15 7.34
C GLY A 205 -51.51 -6.24 6.17
N ASP A 206 -51.45 -6.78 4.94
CA ASP A 206 -52.59 -6.81 4.02
C ASP A 206 -52.22 -7.55 2.72
N ASP A 207 -53.21 -8.23 2.14
CA ASP A 207 -53.30 -8.76 0.78
C ASP A 207 -52.29 -9.83 0.29
N MET A 208 -52.69 -11.06 0.57
CA MET A 208 -52.66 -12.15 -0.39
C MET A 208 -53.41 -11.71 -1.67
N ILE A 209 -52.72 -11.00 -2.58
CA ILE A 209 -53.22 -10.77 -3.94
C ILE A 209 -53.15 -12.11 -4.67
N THR A 210 -54.26 -12.83 -4.64
CA THR A 210 -54.63 -13.78 -5.69
C THR A 210 -54.87 -13.00 -6.99
N VAL A 211 -53.95 -13.14 -7.96
CA VAL A 211 -54.24 -13.20 -9.40
C VAL A 211 -53.28 -14.20 -10.02
#